data_AF-A0A1T5IWI9-F1
#
_entry.id   AF-A0A1T5IWI9-F1
#
_cell.length_a   1.000
_cell.length_b   1.000
_cell.length_c   1.000
_cell.angle_alpha   90.00
_cell.angle_beta   90.00
_cell.angle_gamma   90.00
#
_symmetry.space_group_name_H-M   'P 1'
#
loop_
_entity.id
_entity.type
_entity.pdbx_description
1 polymer ?
#
loop_
_entity_poly.entity_id
_entity_poly.type
_entity_poly.pdbx_seq_one_letter_code
_entity_poly.pdbx_strand_id
1 'polypeptide(L)'
;MFWIQVLLLSLIGAGIGWMTNVFAIKLIFRPLNPIKIPILNFSVQGLIPKRKGEIARSIGHTVETELISIEEIIDKLIEEENKSEIIAQIKKKVRTIAEEKMPSLIPGAIKGMILVYVDEIIDSEGENAINDLTEKLVLKATSKVKISEIIEEKINRFELVKLEEIILNIARKELKHIELLGGLIGFIIGFLQGIIILQF
;
A
#
# COMPACT_ATOMS: atom_id res chain seq x y z
N MET A 1 -58.73 5.84 4.32
CA MET A 1 -57.99 7.08 4.03
C MET A 1 -56.76 7.23 4.93
N PHE A 2 -56.92 7.28 6.25
CA PHE A 2 -55.82 7.52 7.21
C PHE A 2 -54.65 6.53 7.16
N TRP A 3 -54.90 5.22 7.15
CA TRP A 3 -53.84 4.21 6.99
C TRP A 3 -53.07 4.32 5.67
N ILE A 4 -53.73 4.81 4.61
CA ILE A 4 -53.10 5.06 3.31
C ILE A 4 -52.15 6.26 3.43
N GLN A 5 -52.51 7.28 4.20
CA GLN A 5 -51.64 8.44 4.45
C GLN A 5 -50.40 8.06 5.26
N VAL A 6 -50.53 7.25 6.31
CA VAL A 6 -49.38 6.77 7.10
C VAL A 6 -48.42 5.98 6.20
N LEU A 7 -48.95 5.01 5.44
CA LEU A 7 -48.16 4.20 4.53
C LEU A 7 -47.48 5.04 3.45
N LEU A 8 -48.17 6.05 2.91
CA LEU A 8 -47.61 6.98 1.93
C LEU A 8 -46.46 7.80 2.52
N LEU A 9 -46.62 8.34 3.73
CA LEU A 9 -45.58 9.11 4.42
C LEU A 9 -44.36 8.25 4.75
N SER A 10 -44.55 7.01 5.19
CA SER A 10 -43.46 6.06 5.41
C SER A 10 -42.70 5.74 4.13
N LEU A 11 -43.40 5.51 3.01
CA LEU A 11 -42.76 5.25 1.72
C LEU A 11 -42.00 6.46 1.18
N ILE A 12 -42.56 7.65 1.30
CA ILE A 12 -41.89 8.90 0.91
C ILE A 12 -40.64 9.12 1.77
N GLY A 13 -40.76 8.93 3.09
CA GLY A 13 -39.62 9.01 4.01
C GLY A 13 -38.53 8.02 3.64
N ALA A 14 -38.88 6.77 3.36
CA ALA A 14 -37.94 5.76 2.90
C ALA A 14 -37.24 6.15 1.59
N GLY A 15 -38.01 6.66 0.61
CA GLY A 15 -37.47 7.11 -0.67
C GLY A 15 -36.49 8.27 -0.52
N ILE A 16 -36.84 9.28 0.29
CA ILE A 16 -35.96 10.43 0.57
C ILE A 16 -34.70 9.98 1.30
N GLY A 17 -34.83 9.13 2.32
CA GLY A 17 -33.70 8.63 3.10
C GLY A 17 -32.72 7.82 2.24
N TRP A 18 -33.23 6.91 1.42
CA TRP A 18 -32.41 6.14 0.48
C TRP A 18 -31.74 7.05 -0.55
N MET A 19 -32.51 7.93 -1.21
CA MET A 19 -31.99 8.83 -2.24
C MET A 19 -30.90 9.76 -1.69
N THR A 20 -31.11 10.32 -0.50
CA THR A 20 -30.14 11.23 0.13
C THR A 20 -28.81 10.53 0.41
N ASN A 21 -28.83 9.29 0.91
CA ASN A 21 -27.61 8.54 1.15
C ASN A 21 -26.88 8.17 -0.15
N VAL A 22 -27.61 7.77 -1.20
CA VAL A 22 -27.01 7.52 -2.53
C VAL A 22 -26.31 8.77 -3.05
N PHE A 23 -26.95 9.95 -2.93
CA PHE A 23 -26.34 11.21 -3.32
C PHE A 23 -25.12 11.58 -2.47
N ALA A 24 -25.20 11.42 -1.15
CA ALA A 24 -24.10 11.71 -0.24
C ALA A 24 -22.86 10.86 -0.55
N ILE A 25 -23.06 9.55 -0.77
CA ILE A 25 -22.00 8.63 -1.17
C ILE A 25 -21.38 9.08 -2.49
N LYS A 26 -22.20 9.41 -3.50
CA LYS A 26 -21.72 9.91 -4.79
C LYS A 26 -20.90 11.20 -4.65
N LEU A 27 -21.26 12.09 -3.73
CA LEU A 27 -20.55 13.34 -3.46
C LEU A 27 -19.22 13.15 -2.74
N ILE A 28 -19.01 12.02 -2.05
CA ILE A 28 -17.70 11.68 -1.48
C ILE A 28 -16.67 11.44 -2.59
N PHE A 29 -17.10 10.85 -3.72
CA PHE A 29 -16.22 10.50 -4.83
C PHE A 29 -16.19 11.57 -5.94
N ARG A 30 -17.29 12.30 -6.16
CA ARG A 30 -17.41 13.28 -7.25
C ARG A 30 -17.85 14.66 -6.76
N PRO A 31 -17.42 15.76 -7.41
CA PRO A 31 -16.64 15.83 -8.65
C PRO A 31 -15.14 15.58 -8.43
N LEU A 32 -14.48 14.99 -9.43
CA LEU A 32 -13.04 14.65 -9.37
C LEU A 32 -12.18 15.92 -9.31
N ASN A 33 -12.50 16.88 -10.18
CA ASN A 33 -11.85 18.19 -10.21
C ASN A 33 -12.67 19.22 -9.43
N PRO A 34 -12.03 20.18 -8.75
CA PRO A 34 -12.73 21.20 -7.98
C PRO A 34 -13.56 22.09 -8.91
N ILE A 35 -14.86 22.16 -8.66
CA ILE A 35 -15.79 23.04 -9.37
C ILE A 35 -15.93 24.32 -8.54
N LYS A 36 -15.53 25.46 -9.10
CA LYS A 36 -15.66 26.78 -8.46
C LYS A 36 -17.07 27.33 -8.68
N ILE A 37 -17.74 27.75 -7.60
CA ILE A 37 -19.03 28.44 -7.66
C ILE A 37 -18.74 29.95 -7.64
N PRO A 38 -18.94 30.69 -8.76
CA PRO A 38 -18.53 32.09 -8.88
C PRO A 38 -19.23 33.03 -7.89
N ILE A 39 -20.45 32.68 -7.47
CA ILE A 39 -21.31 33.51 -6.62
C ILE A 39 -20.88 33.45 -5.14
N LEU A 40 -20.31 32.32 -4.69
CA LEU A 40 -20.00 32.06 -3.27
C LEU A 40 -18.50 31.97 -2.96
N ASN A 41 -17.62 32.21 -3.94
CA ASN A 41 -16.16 32.04 -3.84
C ASN A 41 -15.74 30.70 -3.17
N PHE A 42 -16.53 29.64 -3.39
CA PHE A 42 -16.34 28.32 -2.79
C PHE A 42 -16.13 27.28 -3.89
N SER A 43 -15.29 26.28 -3.62
CA SER A 43 -15.03 25.17 -4.54
C SER A 43 -15.58 23.86 -3.98
N VAL A 44 -16.43 23.19 -4.76
CA VAL A 44 -16.95 21.86 -4.43
C VAL A 44 -16.08 20.80 -5.11
N GLN A 45 -15.60 19.84 -4.32
CA GLN A 45 -14.84 18.69 -4.79
C GLN A 45 -15.25 17.47 -3.94
N GLY A 46 -15.20 16.28 -4.55
CA GLY A 46 -15.35 15.05 -3.80
C GLY A 46 -14.30 14.95 -2.69
N LEU A 47 -14.70 14.42 -1.54
CA LEU A 47 -13.83 14.30 -0.36
C LEU A 47 -12.61 13.41 -0.63
N ILE A 48 -12.77 12.29 -1.34
CA ILE A 48 -11.67 11.37 -1.66
C ILE A 48 -10.65 12.01 -2.62
N PRO A 49 -11.05 12.59 -3.77
CA PRO A 49 -10.13 13.35 -4.62
C PRO A 49 -9.39 14.45 -3.87
N LYS A 50 -10.09 15.19 -3.00
CA LYS A 50 -9.53 16.29 -2.21
C LYS A 50 -8.50 15.82 -1.17
N ARG A 51 -8.69 14.63 -0.59
CA ARG A 51 -7.81 14.04 0.45
C ARG A 51 -6.81 13.02 -0.10
N LYS A 52 -6.65 12.89 -1.42
CA LYS A 52 -5.74 11.91 -2.04
C LYS A 52 -4.32 11.94 -1.45
N GLY A 53 -3.72 13.12 -1.27
CA GLY A 53 -2.36 13.23 -0.72
C GLY A 53 -2.27 12.79 0.74
N GLU A 54 -3.30 13.09 1.55
CA GLU A 54 -3.38 12.63 2.95
C GLU A 54 -3.51 11.10 3.03
N ILE A 55 -4.35 10.52 2.17
CA ILE A 55 -4.51 9.06 2.03
C ILE A 55 -3.17 8.43 1.62
N ALA A 56 -2.48 9.01 0.63
CA ALA A 56 -1.20 8.53 0.13
C ALA A 56 -0.14 8.49 1.24
N ARG A 57 -0.03 9.58 2.01
CA ARG A 57 0.90 9.68 3.15
C ARG A 57 0.56 8.71 4.26
N SER A 58 -0.73 8.60 4.63
CA SER A 58 -1.17 7.69 5.69
C SER A 58 -0.89 6.24 5.33
N ILE A 59 -1.22 5.83 4.10
CA ILE A 59 -0.94 4.47 3.63
C ILE A 59 0.57 4.23 3.60
N GLY A 60 1.35 5.15 3.02
CA GLY A 60 2.80 5.04 2.96
C GLY A 60 3.43 4.85 4.34
N HIS A 61 3.00 5.64 5.32
CA HIS A 61 3.47 5.53 6.69
C HIS A 61 3.12 4.18 7.33
N THR A 62 1.85 3.74 7.22
CA THR A 62 1.42 2.45 7.77
C THR A 62 2.14 1.27 7.13
N VAL A 63 2.42 1.30 5.82
CA VAL A 63 3.17 0.22 5.18
C VAL A 63 4.62 0.17 5.66
N GLU A 64 5.26 1.34 5.81
CA GLU A 64 6.64 1.45 6.28
C GLU A 64 6.80 1.02 7.74
N THR A 65 5.84 1.34 8.62
CA THR A 65 5.97 1.00 10.05
C THR A 65 5.42 -0.38 10.42
N GLU A 66 4.38 -0.87 9.73
CA GLU A 66 3.66 -2.08 10.14
C GLU A 66 3.83 -3.28 9.20
N LEU A 67 4.21 -3.08 7.94
CA LEU A 67 4.13 -4.14 6.92
C LEU A 67 5.47 -4.55 6.28
N ILE A 68 6.41 -3.62 6.13
CA ILE A 68 7.66 -3.86 5.40
C ILE A 68 8.85 -3.39 6.23
N SER A 69 9.70 -4.32 6.64
CA SER A 69 11.03 -4.05 7.17
C SER A 69 12.10 -4.28 6.10
N ILE A 70 12.90 -3.26 5.83
CA ILE A 70 14.02 -3.34 4.88
C ILE A 70 15.12 -4.26 5.44
N GLU A 71 15.29 -4.21 6.76
CA GLU A 71 16.18 -5.08 7.52
C GLU A 71 15.80 -6.54 7.28
N GLU A 72 14.53 -6.90 7.53
CA GLU A 72 14.04 -8.27 7.36
C GLU A 72 14.16 -8.76 5.90
N ILE A 73 13.95 -7.88 4.90
CA ILE A 73 14.16 -8.22 3.49
C ILE A 73 15.63 -8.56 3.20
N ILE A 74 16.56 -7.76 3.71
CA ILE A 74 18.00 -7.95 3.47
C ILE A 74 18.49 -9.20 4.21
N ASP A 75 18.07 -9.39 5.46
CA ASP A 75 18.42 -10.56 6.26
C ASP A 75 17.91 -11.84 5.60
N LYS A 76 16.67 -11.82 5.09
CA LYS A 76 16.07 -12.94 4.35
C LYS A 76 16.78 -13.23 3.02
N LEU A 77 17.27 -12.19 2.34
CA LEU A 77 18.08 -12.35 1.13
C LEU A 77 19.45 -12.97 1.44
N ILE A 78 19.99 -12.74 2.63
CA ILE A 78 21.31 -13.21 3.06
C ILE A 78 21.17 -14.25 4.18
N GLU A 79 20.20 -15.16 4.04
CA GLU A 79 20.09 -16.36 4.88
C GLU A 79 21.19 -17.39 4.56
N GLU A 80 21.42 -18.32 5.48
CA GLU A 80 22.52 -19.32 5.43
C GLU A 80 22.64 -20.09 4.11
N GLU A 81 21.50 -20.43 3.49
CA GLU A 81 21.46 -21.07 2.16
C GLU A 81 22.07 -20.16 1.08
N ASN A 82 21.66 -18.89 1.06
CA ASN A 82 22.15 -17.90 0.10
C ASN A 82 23.60 -17.51 0.38
N LYS A 83 24.03 -17.44 1.65
CA LYS A 83 25.43 -17.17 2.01
C LYS A 83 26.37 -18.23 1.43
N SER A 84 26.02 -19.49 1.62
CA SER A 84 26.80 -20.62 1.12
C SER A 84 26.91 -20.59 -0.41
N GLU A 85 25.83 -20.26 -1.10
CA GLU A 85 25.84 -20.09 -2.56
C GLU A 85 26.72 -18.90 -2.99
N ILE A 86 26.62 -17.75 -2.30
CA ILE A 86 27.44 -16.57 -2.57
C ILE A 86 28.94 -16.90 -2.39
N ILE A 87 29.32 -17.57 -1.30
CA ILE A 87 30.71 -17.99 -1.05
C ILE A 87 31.19 -18.94 -2.14
N ALA A 88 30.38 -19.92 -2.53
CA ALA A 88 30.73 -20.84 -3.61
C ALA A 88 30.92 -20.13 -4.96
N GLN A 89 30.09 -19.15 -5.29
CA GLN A 89 30.22 -18.34 -6.50
C GLN A 89 31.48 -17.47 -6.45
N ILE A 90 31.79 -16.85 -5.29
CA ILE A 90 33.01 -16.07 -5.09
C ILE A 90 34.24 -16.98 -5.28
N LYS A 91 34.27 -18.14 -4.62
CA LYS A 91 35.36 -19.12 -4.73
C LYS A 91 35.60 -19.53 -6.18
N LYS A 92 34.54 -19.91 -6.88
CA LYS A 92 34.60 -20.26 -8.30
C LYS A 92 35.16 -19.11 -9.15
N LYS A 93 34.66 -17.89 -8.94
CA LYS A 93 35.09 -16.71 -9.70
C LYS A 93 36.55 -16.35 -9.44
N VAL A 94 36.98 -16.39 -8.18
CA VAL A 94 38.37 -16.14 -7.78
C VAL A 94 39.30 -17.19 -8.38
N ARG A 95 38.93 -18.47 -8.33
CA ARG A 95 39.71 -19.55 -8.97
C ARG A 95 39.85 -19.32 -10.48
N THR A 96 38.76 -19.02 -11.18
CA THR A 96 38.82 -18.73 -12.63
C THR A 96 39.73 -17.53 -12.92
N ILE A 97 39.62 -16.44 -12.14
CA ILE A 97 40.48 -15.26 -12.32
C ILE A 97 41.95 -15.62 -12.06
N ALA A 98 42.25 -16.36 -10.99
CA ALA A 98 43.60 -16.79 -10.68
C ALA A 98 44.16 -17.70 -11.79
N GLU A 99 43.35 -18.61 -12.34
CA GLU A 99 43.78 -19.49 -13.41
C GLU A 99 44.10 -18.77 -14.72
N GLU A 100 43.26 -17.78 -15.10
CA GLU A 100 43.37 -17.00 -16.34
C GLU A 100 44.40 -15.87 -16.26
N LYS A 101 44.52 -15.19 -15.11
CA LYS A 101 45.36 -13.99 -14.96
C LYS A 101 46.74 -14.28 -14.42
N MET A 102 47.00 -15.47 -13.87
CA MET A 102 48.34 -15.80 -13.37
C MET A 102 49.36 -15.88 -14.52
N PRO A 103 50.51 -15.20 -14.40
CA PRO A 103 51.57 -15.27 -15.38
C PRO A 103 52.02 -16.71 -15.63
N SER A 104 52.21 -17.07 -16.90
CA SER A 104 52.69 -18.40 -17.31
C SER A 104 54.11 -18.72 -16.80
N LEU A 105 54.85 -17.70 -16.35
CA LEU A 105 56.15 -17.83 -15.70
C LEU A 105 56.09 -18.46 -14.30
N ILE A 106 54.90 -18.54 -13.67
CA ILE A 106 54.75 -19.15 -12.34
C ILE A 106 54.69 -20.68 -12.47
N PRO A 107 55.59 -21.44 -11.80
CA PRO A 107 55.54 -22.90 -11.79
C PRO A 107 54.21 -23.45 -11.25
N GLY A 108 53.74 -24.55 -11.84
CA GLY A 108 52.45 -25.18 -11.46
C GLY A 108 52.33 -25.54 -9.97
N ALA A 109 53.44 -25.91 -9.32
CA ALA A 109 53.47 -26.18 -7.89
C ALA A 109 53.11 -24.94 -7.04
N ILE A 110 53.68 -23.78 -7.39
CA ILE A 110 53.38 -22.50 -6.72
C ILE A 110 51.94 -22.08 -7.00
N LYS A 111 51.45 -22.33 -8.23
CA LYS A 111 50.05 -22.06 -8.59
C LYS A 111 49.05 -22.86 -7.76
N GLY A 112 49.30 -24.15 -7.57
CA GLY A 112 48.49 -25.00 -6.70
C GLY A 112 48.47 -24.49 -5.26
N MET A 113 49.63 -24.12 -4.71
CA MET A 113 49.73 -23.58 -3.34
C MET A 113 48.92 -22.29 -3.15
N ILE A 114 48.99 -21.36 -4.11
CA ILE A 114 48.22 -20.11 -4.05
C ILE A 114 46.71 -20.40 -4.11
N LEU A 115 46.27 -21.29 -5.00
CA LEU A 115 44.85 -21.63 -5.11
C LEU A 115 44.31 -22.27 -3.83
N VAL A 116 45.06 -23.18 -3.21
CA VAL A 116 44.68 -23.80 -1.93
C VAL A 116 44.62 -22.76 -0.81
N TYR A 117 45.62 -21.89 -0.71
CA TYR A 117 45.65 -20.83 0.30
C TYR A 117 44.50 -19.84 0.16
N VAL A 118 44.16 -19.46 -1.08
CA VAL A 118 43.02 -18.58 -1.35
C VAL A 118 41.69 -19.27 -1.06
N ASP A 119 41.54 -20.54 -1.45
CA ASP A 119 40.35 -21.34 -1.16
C ASP A 119 40.12 -21.43 0.37
N GLU A 120 41.19 -21.62 1.16
CA GLU A 120 41.16 -21.69 2.63
C GLU A 120 40.78 -20.34 3.26
N ILE A 121 41.32 -19.21 2.76
CA ILE A 121 40.92 -17.87 3.22
C ILE A 121 39.43 -17.61 2.95
N ILE A 122 38.94 -17.99 1.77
CA ILE A 122 37.52 -17.79 1.41
C ILE A 122 36.62 -18.63 2.32
N ASP A 123 37.03 -19.86 2.66
CA ASP A 123 36.26 -20.70 3.57
C ASP A 123 36.29 -20.17 5.02
N SER A 124 37.42 -19.62 5.49
CA SER A 124 37.54 -19.14 6.87
C SER A 124 36.99 -17.72 7.09
N GLU A 125 37.05 -16.86 6.08
CA GLU A 125 36.67 -15.43 6.21
C GLU A 125 35.44 -15.04 5.37
N GLY A 126 34.98 -15.90 4.44
CA GLY A 126 33.89 -15.58 3.53
C GLY A 126 32.58 -15.30 4.24
N GLU A 127 32.26 -16.07 5.28
CA GLU A 127 31.03 -15.89 6.05
C GLU A 127 31.06 -14.56 6.83
N ASN A 128 32.18 -14.27 7.52
CA ASN A 128 32.37 -13.01 8.23
C ASN A 128 32.30 -11.81 7.27
N ALA A 129 32.91 -11.91 6.08
CA ALA A 129 32.86 -10.85 5.08
C ALA A 129 31.44 -10.59 4.56
N ILE A 130 30.61 -11.63 4.41
CA ILE A 130 29.20 -11.48 4.05
C ILE A 130 28.42 -10.84 5.19
N ASN A 131 28.62 -11.28 6.43
CA ASN A 131 27.93 -10.71 7.60
C ASN A 131 28.24 -9.20 7.75
N ASP A 132 29.51 -8.82 7.62
CA ASP A 132 29.96 -7.42 7.60
C ASP A 132 29.31 -6.61 6.46
N LEU A 133 29.16 -7.22 5.29
CA LEU A 133 28.51 -6.58 4.14
C LEU A 133 27.01 -6.41 4.40
N THR A 134 26.34 -7.43 4.95
CA THR A 134 24.92 -7.39 5.33
C THR A 134 24.66 -6.24 6.29
N GLU A 135 25.43 -6.12 7.38
CA GLU A 135 25.25 -5.05 8.36
C GLU A 135 25.38 -3.66 7.71
N LYS A 136 26.39 -3.47 6.86
CA LYS A 136 26.59 -2.22 6.10
C LYS A 136 25.45 -1.94 5.12
N LEU A 137 24.91 -2.97 4.47
CA LEU A 137 23.79 -2.86 3.54
C LEU A 137 22.51 -2.48 4.27
N VAL A 138 22.22 -3.11 5.42
CA VAL A 138 21.06 -2.79 6.26
C VAL A 138 21.12 -1.31 6.67
N LEU A 139 22.22 -0.87 7.30
CA LEU A 139 22.38 0.52 7.73
C LEU A 139 22.23 1.53 6.58
N LYS A 140 22.76 1.19 5.40
CA LYS A 140 22.67 2.05 4.21
C LYS A 140 21.27 2.04 3.60
N ALA A 141 20.56 0.92 3.64
CA ALA A 141 19.23 0.77 3.07
C ALA A 141 18.19 1.46 3.95
N THR A 142 18.19 1.22 5.26
CA THR A 142 17.28 1.89 6.22
C THR A 142 17.41 3.41 6.18
N SER A 143 18.62 3.93 5.96
CA SER A 143 18.86 5.38 5.89
C SER A 143 18.50 6.02 4.54
N LYS A 144 18.51 5.27 3.44
CA LYS A 144 18.31 5.81 2.08
C LYS A 144 17.00 5.43 1.42
N VAL A 145 16.41 4.31 1.83
CA VAL A 145 15.17 3.79 1.25
C VAL A 145 14.03 4.14 2.20
N LYS A 146 13.19 5.08 1.76
CA LYS A 146 11.98 5.45 2.48
C LYS A 146 10.78 4.91 1.74
N ILE A 147 10.20 3.84 2.28
CA ILE A 147 9.09 3.13 1.65
C ILE A 147 7.85 4.02 1.61
N SER A 148 7.64 4.82 2.65
CA SER A 148 6.52 5.76 2.72
C SER A 148 6.52 6.76 1.56
N GLU A 149 7.68 7.35 1.26
CA GLU A 149 7.85 8.31 0.15
C GLU A 149 7.58 7.65 -1.21
N ILE A 150 8.10 6.43 -1.42
CA ILE A 150 7.89 5.66 -2.66
C ILE A 150 6.41 5.34 -2.87
N ILE A 151 5.70 4.95 -1.81
CA ILE A 151 4.27 4.62 -1.86
C ILE A 151 3.44 5.89 -2.07
N GLU A 152 3.74 6.96 -1.33
CA GLU A 152 3.07 8.25 -1.48
C GLU A 152 3.17 8.74 -2.94
N GLU A 153 4.36 8.68 -3.52
CA GLU A 153 4.58 9.06 -4.92
C GLU A 153 3.78 8.18 -5.90
N LYS A 154 3.79 6.85 -5.72
CA LYS A 154 3.04 5.92 -6.57
C LYS A 154 1.53 6.19 -6.51
N ILE A 155 0.96 6.39 -5.32
CA ILE A 155 -0.46 6.71 -5.16
C ILE A 155 -0.76 8.09 -5.77
N ASN A 156 0.13 9.07 -5.58
CA ASN A 156 -0.04 10.39 -6.15
C ASN A 156 -0.01 10.40 -7.69
N ARG A 157 0.70 9.45 -8.31
CA ARG A 157 0.71 9.24 -9.76
C ARG A 157 -0.54 8.53 -10.30
N PHE A 158 -1.36 7.91 -9.45
CA PHE A 158 -2.60 7.28 -9.92
C PHE A 158 -3.62 8.31 -10.41
N GLU A 159 -4.33 7.97 -11.47
CA GLU A 159 -5.50 8.73 -11.90
C GLU A 159 -6.57 8.70 -10.80
N LEU A 160 -7.29 9.81 -10.61
CA LEU A 160 -8.33 9.91 -9.57
C LEU A 160 -9.42 8.84 -9.74
N VAL A 161 -9.72 8.47 -10.99
CA VAL A 161 -10.68 7.40 -11.32
C VAL A 161 -10.21 6.04 -10.81
N LYS A 162 -8.90 5.74 -10.94
CA LYS A 162 -8.32 4.49 -10.45
C LYS A 162 -8.35 4.42 -8.93
N LEU A 163 -8.08 5.53 -8.25
CA LEU A 163 -8.19 5.61 -6.79
C LEU A 163 -9.65 5.41 -6.33
N GLU A 164 -10.62 6.05 -7.02
CA GLU A 164 -12.06 5.85 -6.81
C GLU A 164 -12.42 4.36 -6.97
N GLU A 165 -11.95 3.70 -8.03
CA GLU A 165 -12.23 2.29 -8.29
C GLU A 165 -11.70 1.37 -7.18
N ILE A 166 -10.46 1.55 -6.74
CA ILE A 166 -9.86 0.76 -5.65
C ILE A 166 -10.71 0.89 -4.37
N ILE A 167 -11.03 2.13 -3.97
CA ILE A 167 -11.79 2.39 -2.75
C ILE A 167 -13.21 1.84 -2.86
N LEU A 168 -13.88 2.07 -3.99
CA LEU A 168 -15.23 1.57 -4.21
C LEU A 168 -15.27 0.04 -4.23
N ASN A 169 -14.29 -0.64 -4.81
CA ASN A 169 -14.28 -2.10 -4.83
C ASN A 169 -14.19 -2.70 -3.42
N ILE A 170 -13.47 -2.04 -2.52
CA ILE A 170 -13.36 -2.47 -1.11
C ILE A 170 -14.64 -2.10 -0.34
N ALA A 171 -15.15 -0.88 -0.52
CA ALA A 171 -16.23 -0.33 0.30
C ALA A 171 -17.65 -0.60 -0.23
N ARG A 172 -17.83 -1.13 -1.46
CA ARG A 172 -19.13 -1.25 -2.15
C ARG A 172 -20.20 -1.91 -1.29
N LYS A 173 -19.83 -2.98 -0.58
CA LYS A 173 -20.77 -3.72 0.28
C LYS A 173 -21.25 -2.84 1.43
N GLU A 174 -20.33 -2.12 2.09
CA GLU A 174 -20.66 -1.27 3.22
C GLU A 174 -21.41 -0.01 2.83
N LEU A 175 -21.09 0.57 1.68
CA LEU A 175 -21.85 1.68 1.11
C LEU A 175 -23.31 1.28 0.84
N LYS A 176 -23.56 0.06 0.33
CA LYS A 176 -24.93 -0.46 0.14
C LYS A 176 -25.68 -0.63 1.45
N HIS A 177 -25.02 -1.06 2.52
CA HIS A 177 -25.65 -1.12 3.85
C HIS A 177 -26.08 0.26 4.33
N ILE A 178 -25.25 1.29 4.10
CA ILE A 178 -25.58 2.68 4.45
C ILE A 178 -26.78 3.19 3.64
N GLU A 179 -26.84 2.90 2.33
CA GLU A 179 -28.00 3.23 1.50
C GLU A 179 -29.29 2.59 2.01
N LEU A 180 -29.24 1.30 2.34
CA LEU A 180 -30.38 0.55 2.88
C LEU A 180 -30.84 1.08 4.25
N LEU A 181 -29.88 1.36 5.15
CA LEU A 181 -30.17 1.96 6.45
C LEU A 181 -30.81 3.35 6.31
N GLY A 182 -30.37 4.15 5.33
CA GLY A 182 -31.00 5.42 5.02
C GLY A 182 -32.48 5.28 4.66
N GLY A 183 -32.81 4.29 3.82
CA GLY A 183 -34.20 3.96 3.50
C GLY A 183 -35.00 3.45 4.69
N LEU A 184 -34.41 2.58 5.52
CA LEU A 184 -35.07 2.06 6.72
C LEU A 184 -35.35 3.17 7.76
N ILE A 185 -34.37 4.03 8.03
CA ILE A 185 -34.53 5.16 8.95
C ILE A 185 -35.58 6.13 8.41
N GLY A 186 -35.53 6.43 7.11
CA GLY A 186 -36.54 7.25 6.43
C GLY A 186 -37.94 6.66 6.56
N PHE A 187 -38.08 5.34 6.44
CA PHE A 187 -39.35 4.65 6.64
C PHE A 187 -39.87 4.83 8.06
N ILE A 188 -39.02 4.59 9.07
CA ILE A 188 -39.37 4.72 10.49
C ILE A 188 -39.80 6.15 10.81
N ILE A 189 -39.06 7.15 10.31
CA ILE A 189 -39.40 8.57 10.51
C ILE A 189 -40.75 8.89 9.87
N GLY A 190 -40.97 8.49 8.61
CA GLY A 190 -42.24 8.73 7.93
C GLY A 190 -43.42 8.01 8.59
N PHE A 191 -43.18 6.82 9.16
CA PHE A 191 -44.16 6.07 9.95
C PHE A 191 -44.54 6.80 11.25
N LEU A 192 -43.54 7.24 12.03
CA LEU A 192 -43.77 8.02 13.24
C LEU A 192 -44.48 9.33 12.95
N GLN A 193 -44.08 10.04 11.89
CA GLN A 193 -44.75 11.26 11.44
C GLN A 193 -46.21 11.00 11.06
N GLY A 194 -46.49 9.90 10.35
CA GLY A 194 -47.84 9.48 10.01
C GLY A 194 -48.69 9.22 11.26
N ILE A 195 -48.16 8.52 12.27
CA ILE A 195 -48.88 8.27 13.53
C ILE A 195 -49.16 9.57 14.29
N ILE A 196 -48.19 10.49 14.37
CA ILE A 196 -48.37 11.77 15.07
C ILE A 196 -49.49 12.57 14.41
N ILE A 197 -49.55 12.60 13.08
CA ILE A 197 -50.62 13.29 12.33
C ILE A 197 -52.00 12.67 12.60
N LEU A 198 -52.10 11.40 13.00
CA LEU A 198 -53.39 10.80 13.37
C LEU A 198 -53.90 11.21 14.76
N GLN A 199 -53.01 11.71 15.63
CA GLN A 199 -53.37 12.12 16.99
C GLN A 199 -53.81 13.59 17.10
N PHE A 200 -53.60 14.38 16.04
CA PHE A 200 -54.00 15.79 15.94
C PHE A 200 -55.07 15.97 14.88
#